data_AF-A0A969IIG9-F1
#
_entry.id   AF-A0A969IIG9-F1
#
_cell.length_a   1.000
_cell.length_b   1.000
_cell.length_c   1.000
_cell.angle_alpha   90.00
_cell.angle_beta   90.00
_cell.angle_gamma   90.00
#
_symmetry.space_group_name_H-M   'P 1'
#
loop_
_entity.id
_entity.type
_entity.pdbx_description
1 polymer ?
#
loop_
_entity_poly.entity_id
_entity_poly.type
_entity_poly.pdbx_seq_one_letter_code
_entity_poly.pdbx_strand_id
1 'polypeptide(L)' 'MGGALLKKGNDVFVLITHLPAGGQLKLDMPAGKIKSIKEMATGNKMMYKVENDKLLISNIAAHFKQPGVVLKIETINAKK' A
#
# COMPACT_ATOMS: atom_id res chain seq x y z
N MET A 1 -11.02 4.39 9.24
CA MET A 1 -10.74 2.94 9.21
C MET A 1 -9.25 2.77 8.99
N GLY A 2 -8.51 2.37 10.04
CA GLY A 2 -7.07 2.57 10.15
C GLY A 2 -6.25 1.33 9.75
N GLY A 3 -5.37 1.49 8.76
CA GLY A 3 -4.22 0.61 8.61
C GLY A 3 -3.08 1.12 9.48
N ALA A 4 -2.28 0.21 10.05
CA ALA A 4 -1.05 0.61 10.74
C ALA A 4 0.04 0.81 9.68
N LEU A 5 0.63 2.02 9.64
CA LEU A 5 1.77 2.33 8.78
C LEU A 5 3.05 2.24 9.60
N LEU A 6 3.98 1.40 9.16
CA LEU A 6 5.31 1.26 9.74
C LEU A 6 6.35 1.62 8.67
N LYS A 7 7.30 2.50 8.97
CA LYS A 7 8.39 2.87 8.05
C LYS A 7 9.70 2.23 8.50
N LYS A 8 10.37 1.49 7.61
CA LYS A 8 11.71 0.93 7.82
C LYS A 8 12.60 1.28 6.64
N GLY A 9 13.49 2.25 6.82
CA GLY A 9 14.29 2.80 5.73
C GLY A 9 13.40 3.43 4.64
N ASN A 10 13.53 2.92 3.41
CA ASN A 10 12.71 3.36 2.26
C ASN A 10 11.43 2.53 2.08
N ASP A 11 11.21 1.52 2.91
CA ASP A 11 10.03 0.67 2.81
C ASP A 11 8.96 1.12 3.80
N VAL A 12 7.71 1.18 3.34
CA VAL A 12 6.53 1.43 4.15
C VAL A 12 5.69 0.16 4.18
N PHE A 13 5.34 -0.31 5.37
CA PHE A 13 4.52 -1.49 5.59
C PHE A 13 3.14 -1.04 6.04
N VAL A 14 2.11 -1.60 5.42
CA VAL A 14 0.71 -1.26 5.68
C VAL A 14 -0.03 -2.53 6.06
N LEU A 15 -0.49 -2.61 7.30
CA LEU A 15 -1.38 -3.67 7.74
C LEU A 15 -2.84 -3.31 7.42
N ILE A 16 -3.49 -4.13 6.59
CA ILE A 16 -4.91 -4.02 6.27
C ILE A 16 -5.70 -4.70 7.39
N THR A 17 -6.16 -3.92 8.36
CA THR A 17 -6.97 -4.42 9.49
C THR A 17 -8.43 -4.66 9.11
N HIS A 18 -8.92 -3.98 8.06
CA HIS A 18 -10.27 -4.09 7.54
C HIS A 18 -10.25 -4.01 6.02
N LEU A 19 -11.02 -4.86 5.35
CA LEU A 19 -11.11 -4.83 3.88
C LEU A 19 -11.92 -3.60 3.43
N PRO A 20 -11.37 -2.75 2.55
CA PRO A 20 -12.10 -1.60 2.05
C PRO A 20 -13.26 -2.05 1.15
N ALA A 21 -14.49 -1.66 1.52
CA ALA A 21 -15.71 -2.03 0.80
C ALA A 21 -15.72 -1.59 -0.68
N GLY A 22 -15.03 -0.49 -1.01
CA GLY A 22 -14.90 0.02 -2.39
C GLY A 22 -13.78 -0.63 -3.21
N GLY A 23 -13.12 -1.67 -2.69
CA GLY A 23 -12.04 -2.38 -3.40
C GLY A 23 -10.75 -1.59 -3.61
N GLN A 24 -10.68 -0.36 -3.11
CA GLN A 24 -9.49 0.49 -3.15
C GLN A 24 -9.07 0.89 -1.73
N LEU A 25 -7.76 0.82 -1.47
CA LEU A 25 -7.15 1.36 -0.27
C LEU A 25 -6.53 2.72 -0.60
N LYS A 26 -6.97 3.76 0.10
CA LYS A 26 -6.42 5.11 -0.03
C LYS A 26 -5.50 5.38 1.15
N LEU A 27 -4.29 5.83 0.87
CA LEU A 27 -3.30 6.18 1.88
C LEU A 27 -2.87 7.63 1.67
N ASP A 28 -3.04 8.43 2.72
CA ASP A 28 -2.49 9.78 2.81
C ASP A 28 -1.00 9.66 3.14
N MET A 29 -0.20 9.46 2.10
CA MET A 29 1.24 9.37 2.18
C MET A 29 1.81 10.24 1.08
N PRO A 30 2.83 11.08 1.37
CA PRO A 30 3.53 11.81 0.31
C PRO A 30 4.02 10.77 -0.68
N ALA A 31 3.45 10.80 -1.88
CA ALA A 31 3.76 9.85 -2.92
C ALA A 31 5.10 10.23 -3.55
N GLY A 32 6.17 10.17 -2.74
CA GLY A 32 7.52 10.03 -3.25
C GLY A 32 7.56 8.86 -4.24
N LYS A 33 8.57 8.84 -5.12
CA LYS A 33 8.66 7.86 -6.22
C LYS A 33 8.44 6.42 -5.71
N ILE A 34 7.22 5.89 -5.82
CA ILE A 34 6.93 4.52 -5.41
C ILE A 34 7.51 3.59 -6.46
N LYS A 35 8.35 2.65 -6.03
CA LYS A 35 8.97 1.64 -6.88
C LYS A 35 8.00 0.49 -7.16
N SER A 36 7.40 -0.05 -6.10
CA SER A 36 6.45 -1.15 -6.20
C SER A 36 5.65 -1.31 -4.92
N ILE A 37 4.51 -1.98 -5.03
CA ILE A 37 3.71 -2.42 -3.89
C ILE A 37 3.51 -3.91 -4.02
N LYS A 38 3.78 -4.64 -2.94
CA LYS A 38 3.68 -6.10 -2.91
C LYS A 38 2.99 -6.56 -1.64
N GLU A 39 2.25 -7.64 -1.72
CA GLU A 39 1.84 -8.40 -0.55
C GLU A 39 3.06 -9.09 0.07
N MET A 40 3.25 -8.98 1.39
CA MET A 40 4.39 -9.59 2.10
C MET A 40 4.33 -11.12 2.12
N ALA A 41 3.14 -11.71 2.25
CA ALA A 41 2.98 -13.15 2.38
C ALA A 41 3.24 -13.90 1.06
N THR A 42 2.82 -13.33 -0.06
CA THR A 42 2.85 -14.00 -1.39
C THR A 42 3.86 -13.38 -2.36
N GLY A 43 4.32 -12.15 -2.10
CA GLY A 43 5.12 -11.38 -3.05
C GLY A 43 4.32 -10.79 -4.22
N ASN A 44 2.99 -10.99 -4.27
CA ASN A 44 2.14 -10.52 -5.35
C ASN A 44 2.18 -8.99 -5.47
N LYS A 45 2.42 -8.49 -6.69
CA LYS A 45 2.44 -7.06 -6.96
C LYS A 45 1.02 -6.51 -7.02
N MET A 46 0.80 -5.40 -6.34
CA MET A 46 -0.47 -4.67 -6.33
C MET A 46 -0.44 -3.54 -7.35
N MET A 47 -1.56 -3.34 -8.06
CA MET A 47 -1.76 -2.14 -8.87
C MET A 47 -1.98 -0.93 -7.99
N TYR A 48 -1.35 0.18 -8.36
CA TYR A 48 -1.52 1.44 -7.65
C TYR A 48 -1.48 2.64 -8.59
N LYS A 49 -2.06 3.74 -8.12
CA LYS A 49 -2.04 5.06 -8.75
C LYS A 49 -1.71 6.11 -7.69
N VAL A 50 -1.01 7.15 -8.10
CA VAL A 50 -0.76 8.33 -7.28
C VAL A 50 -1.65 9.46 -7.79
N GLU A 51 -2.47 10.05 -6.91
CA GLU A 51 -3.32 11.20 -7.23
C GLU A 51 -3.30 12.20 -6.06
N ASN A 52 -2.96 13.46 -6.33
CA ASN A 52 -3.01 14.56 -5.33
C ASN A 52 -2.32 14.21 -4.00
N ASP A 53 -1.06 13.74 -4.06
CA ASP A 53 -0.29 13.28 -2.89
C ASP A 53 -0.94 12.15 -2.08
N LYS A 54 -1.87 11.41 -2.69
CA LYS A 54 -2.45 10.19 -2.13
C LYS A 54 -2.05 9.01 -2.97
N LEU A 55 -1.79 7.90 -2.28
CA LEU A 55 -1.62 6.61 -2.91
C LEU A 55 -2.95 5.86 -2.92
N LEU A 56 -3.34 5.41 -4.10
CA LEU A 56 -4.51 4.58 -4.33
C LEU A 56 -4.04 3.19 -4.73
N ILE A 57 -4.30 2.20 -3.89
CA ILE A 57 -4.02 0.80 -4.20
C ILE A 57 -5.33 0.15 -4.63
N SER A 58 -5.36 -0.33 -5.87
CA SER A 58 -6.56 -0.86 -6.50
C SER A 58 -6.71 -2.36 -6.30
N ASN A 59 -7.94 -2.86 -6.47
CA ASN A 59 -8.26 -4.27 -6.52
C ASN A 59 -8.01 -5.05 -5.21
N ILE A 60 -8.03 -4.36 -4.07
CA ILE A 60 -7.80 -4.93 -2.73
C ILE A 60 -8.83 -6.00 -2.39
N ALA A 61 -10.12 -5.74 -2.62
CA ALA A 61 -11.20 -6.69 -2.30
C ALA A 61 -11.27 -7.92 -3.24
N ALA A 62 -10.69 -7.81 -4.44
CA ALA A 62 -10.57 -8.96 -5.34
C ALA A 62 -9.37 -9.83 -4.94
N HIS A 63 -8.25 -9.22 -4.56
CA HIS A 63 -7.04 -9.93 -4.14
C HIS A 63 -7.13 -10.50 -2.72
N PHE A 64 -7.81 -9.82 -1.80
CA PHE A 64 -7.85 -10.20 -0.39
C PHE A 64 -9.29 -10.49 0.06
N LYS A 65 -9.51 -11.70 0.54
CA LYS A 65 -10.79 -12.16 1.10
C LYS A 65 -10.87 -12.04 2.62
N GLN A 66 -9.75 -11.77 3.28
CA GLN A 66 -9.66 -11.65 4.73
C GLN A 66 -8.78 -10.44 5.12
N PRO A 67 -9.06 -9.78 6.26
CA PRO A 67 -8.15 -8.79 6.85
C PRO A 67 -6.87 -9.46 7.37
N GLY A 68 -5.90 -8.66 7.83
CA GLY A 68 -4.62 -9.14 8.36
C GLY A 68 -3.50 -9.18 7.32
N VAL A 69 -3.76 -8.69 6.11
CA VAL A 69 -2.77 -8.66 5.03
C VAL A 69 -1.79 -7.52 5.25
N VAL A 70 -0.50 -7.79 5.07
CA VAL A 70 0.55 -6.76 5.11
C VAL A 70 1.02 -6.45 3.69
N LEU A 71 0.88 -5.19 3.28
CA LEU A 71 1.46 -4.67 2.05
C LEU A 71 2.79 -4.00 2.34
N LYS A 72 3.80 -4.31 1.53
CA LYS A 72 5.08 -3.61 1.48
C LYS A 72 5.07 -2.64 0.30
N ILE A 73 5.29 -1.37 0.60
CA ILE A 73 5.39 -0.26 -0.34
C ILE A 73 6.86 0.15 -0.39
N GLU A 74 7.51 -0.15 -1.50
CA GLU A 74 8.90 0.17 -1.73
C GLU A 74 8.98 1.57 -2.32
N THR A 75 9.62 2.52 -1.61
CA THR A 75 9.83 3.88 -2.13
C THR A 75 11.26 4.04 -2.65
N ILE A 76 11.43 4.87 -3.68
CA ILE A 76 12.73 5.30 -4.18
C ILE A 76 13.03 6.61 -3.48
N ASN A 77 14.19 6.71 -2.84
CA ASN A 77 14.68 8.01 -2.40
C ASN A 77 14.74 8.93 -3.62
N ALA A 78 14.03 10.06 -3.56
CA ALA A 78 14.40 11.20 -4.37
C ALA A 78 15.81 11.59 -3.90
N LYS A 79 16.86 11.06 -4.55
CA LYS A 79 18.21 11.59 -4.37
C LYS A 79 18.13 13.09 -4.67
N LYS A 80 18.56 13.89 -3.69
CA LYS A 80 18.93 15.30 -3.89
C LYS A 80 19.87 15.44 -5.07
#